data_AF-A0A8X6RP07-F1
#
_entry.id   AF-A0A8X6RP07-F1
#
_cell.length_a   1.000
_cell.length_b   1.000
_cell.length_c   1.000
_cell.angle_alpha   90.00
_cell.angle_beta   90.00
_cell.angle_gamma   90.00
#
_symmetry.space_group_name_H-M   'P 1'
#
loop_
_entity.id
_entity.type
_entity.pdbx_description
1 polymer ?
#
loop_
_entity_poly.entity_id
_entity_poly.type
_entity_poly.pdbx_seq_one_letter_code
_entity_poly.pdbx_strand_id
1 'polypeptide(L)' 'MEWPACSPDMNPIEHVWGALGRRVAGRQPPPQSLQELERALLEEWDRIPQLVINSLIDSMPQRCSTLLAVRGNHTPY' A
#
# COMPACT_ATOMS: atom_id res chain seq x y z
N MET A 1 3.77 17.79 12.94
CA MET A 1 3.88 17.45 11.51
C MET A 1 2.59 17.90 10.86
N GLU A 2 2.62 19.00 10.09
CA GLU A 2 1.45 19.48 9.35
C GLU A 2 1.28 18.62 8.10
N TRP A 3 0.12 17.98 7.94
CA TRP A 3 -0.21 17.19 6.77
C TRP A 3 -0.65 18.14 5.64
N PRO A 4 0.03 18.16 4.48
CA PRO A 4 -0.42 19.00 3.38
C PRO A 4 -1.76 18.47 2.83
N ALA A 5 -2.68 19.39 2.55
CA ALA A 5 -3.94 19.06 1.89
C ALA A 5 -3.67 18.49 0.48
N CYS A 6 -4.44 17.47 0.09
CA CYS A 6 -4.42 16.85 -1.25
C CYS A 6 -3.19 15.98 -1.59
N SER A 7 -2.64 15.21 -0.65
CA SER A 7 -1.66 14.15 -0.94
C SER A 7 -2.22 12.75 -0.62
N PRO A 8 -3.06 12.14 -1.46
CA PRO A 8 -3.48 10.74 -1.30
C PRO A 8 -2.27 9.79 -1.34
N ASP A 9 -1.20 10.18 -2.05
CA ASP A 9 0.12 9.52 -2.07
C ASP A 9 0.79 9.44 -0.69
N MET A 10 0.29 10.20 0.28
CA MET A 10 0.79 10.19 1.64
C MET A 10 0.00 9.27 2.57
N ASN A 11 -1.06 8.58 2.15
CA ASN A 11 -1.77 7.69 3.05
C ASN A 11 -1.08 6.32 3.11
N PRO A 12 -0.50 5.90 4.25
CA PRO A 12 0.19 4.61 4.36
C PRO A 12 -0.72 3.43 3.98
N ILE A 13 -2.04 3.57 4.14
CA ILE A 13 -3.01 2.53 3.79
C ILE A 13 -3.05 2.22 2.29
N GLU A 14 -2.81 3.21 1.41
CA GLU A 14 -2.81 3.01 -0.05
C GLU A 14 -1.67 2.06 -0.45
N HIS A 15 -0.55 2.11 0.25
CA HIS A 15 0.55 1.17 0.03
C HIS A 15 0.24 -0.24 0.52
N VAL A 16 -0.50 -0.36 1.62
CA VAL A 16 -0.98 -1.66 2.09
C VAL A 16 -1.98 -2.25 1.10
N TRP A 17 -2.91 -1.44 0.56
CA TRP A 17 -3.83 -1.87 -0.49
C TRP A 17 -3.11 -2.30 -1.77
N GLY A 18 -2.11 -1.54 -2.22
CA GLY A 18 -1.28 -1.91 -3.36
C GLY A 18 -0.51 -3.22 -3.14
N ALA A 19 0.02 -3.45 -1.93
CA ALA A 19 0.69 -4.69 -1.58
C ALA A 19 -0.27 -5.89 -1.55
N LEU A 20 -1.47 -5.70 -0.98
CA LEU A 20 -2.52 -6.72 -0.94
C LEU A 20 -2.97 -7.10 -2.36
N GLY A 21 -3.23 -6.11 -3.21
CA GLY A 21 -3.64 -6.33 -4.60
C GLY A 21 -2.60 -7.14 -5.39
N ARG A 22 -1.31 -6.83 -5.24
CA ARG A 22 -0.22 -7.61 -5.86
C ARG A 22 -0.16 -9.06 -5.35
N ARG A 23 -0.36 -9.28 -4.05
CA ARG A 23 -0.37 -10.63 -3.47
C ARG A 23 -1.52 -11.46 -4.02
N VAL A 24 -2.73 -10.91 -4.03
CA VAL A 24 -3.91 -11.59 -4.58
C VAL A 24 -3.76 -11.87 -6.07
N ALA A 25 -3.24 -10.92 -6.86
CA ALA A 25 -2.97 -11.09 -8.29
C ALA A 25 -1.87 -12.16 -8.56
N GLY A 26 -0.95 -12.36 -7.63
CA GLY A 26 0.10 -13.38 -7.72
C GLY A 26 -0.34 -14.79 -7.30
N ARG A 27 -1.58 -14.99 -6.83
CA ARG A 27 -2.05 -16.30 -6.39
C ARG A 27 -2.23 -17.26 -7.58
N GLN A 28 -1.89 -18.52 -7.35
CA GLN A 28 -2.10 -19.62 -8.29
C GLN A 28 -2.84 -20.77 -7.60
N PRO A 29 -4.03 -21.18 -8.08
CA PRO A 29 -4.79 -20.57 -9.19
C PRO A 29 -5.33 -19.17 -8.83
N PRO A 30 -5.59 -18.31 -9.83
CA PRO A 30 -6.22 -17.02 -9.59
C PRO A 30 -7.68 -17.22 -9.11
N PRO A 31 -8.23 -16.32 -8.29
CA PRO A 31 -9.63 -16.37 -7.88
C PRO A 31 -10.55 -16.27 -9.11
N GLN A 32 -11.52 -17.18 -9.24
CA GLN A 32 -12.45 -17.24 -10.37
C GLN A 32 -13.86 -16.76 -10.03
N SER A 33 -14.14 -16.51 -8.75
CA SER A 33 -15.41 -15.98 -8.28
C SER A 33 -15.21 -14.84 -7.28
N LEU A 34 -16.26 -14.04 -7.07
CA LEU A 34 -16.24 -12.96 -6.09
C LEU A 34 -15.99 -13.50 -4.66
N GLN A 35 -16.54 -14.67 -4.36
CA GLN A 35 -16.36 -15.35 -3.07
C GLN A 35 -14.92 -15.83 -2.86
N GLU A 36 -14.29 -16.36 -3.91
CA GLU A 36 -12.88 -16.73 -3.87
C GLU A 36 -11.96 -15.51 -3.75
N LEU A 37 -12.33 -14.40 -4.40
CA LEU A 37 -11.58 -13.15 -4.30
C LEU A 37 -11.66 -12.58 -2.88
N GLU A 38 -12.84 -12.55 -2.27
CA GLU A 38 -13.03 -12.12 -0.89
C GLU A 38 -12.20 -12.96 0.09
N ARG A 39 -12.26 -14.29 -0.06
CA ARG A 39 -11.45 -15.19 0.76
C ARG A 39 -9.94 -14.98 0.55
N ALA A 40 -9.51 -14.82 -0.70
CA ALA A 40 -8.11 -14.56 -1.01
C ALA A 40 -7.62 -13.23 -0.41
N LEU A 41 -8.46 -12.19 -0.44
CA LEU A 41 -8.15 -10.90 0.20
C LEU A 41 -7.97 -11.05 1.71
N LEU A 42 -8.86 -11.76 2.39
CA LEU A 42 -8.77 -11.99 3.84
C LEU A 42 -7.53 -12.82 4.21
N GLU A 43 -7.26 -13.89 3.47
CA GLU A 43 -6.07 -14.73 3.71
C GLU A 43 -4.76 -13.98 3.47
N GLU A 44 -4.66 -13.22 2.37
CA GLU A 44 -3.45 -12.44 2.09
C GLU A 44 -3.28 -11.27 3.05
N TRP A 45 -4.39 -10.70 3.54
CA TRP A 45 -4.37 -9.66 4.58
C TRP A 45 -3.81 -10.20 5.90
N ASP A 46 -4.30 -11.36 6.36
CA ASP A 46 -3.83 -11.98 7.61
C ASP A 46 -2.35 -12.41 7.53
N ARG A 47 -1.87 -12.71 6.31
CA ARG A 47 -0.47 -13.02 6.05
C ARG A 47 0.46 -11.81 6.03
N ILE A 48 -0.06 -10.58 5.98
CA ILE A 48 0.79 -9.39 6.00
C ILE A 48 1.35 -9.22 7.41
N PRO A 49 2.67 -9.37 7.64
CA PRO A 49 3.22 -9.17 8.97
C PRO A 49 3.06 -7.72 9.39
N GLN A 50 2.71 -7.49 10.65
CA GLN A 50 2.64 -6.14 11.22
C GLN A 50 3.95 -5.35 11.02
N LEU A 51 5.10 -6.04 10.98
CA LEU A 51 6.40 -5.43 10.67
C LEU A 51 6.43 -4.73 9.30
N VAL A 52 5.78 -5.31 8.29
CA VAL A 52 5.70 -4.70 6.95
C VAL A 52 4.87 -3.42 7.01
N ILE A 53 3.74 -3.45 7.73
CA ILE A 53 2.89 -2.28 7.94
C ILE A 53 3.67 -1.18 8.68
N ASN A 54 4.39 -1.55 9.75
CA ASN A 54 5.20 -0.60 10.52
C ASN A 54 6.33 -0.01 9.68
N SER A 55 7.05 -0.81 8.90
CA SER A 55 8.10 -0.29 8.00
C SER A 55 7.56 0.67 6.94
N LEU A 56 6.32 0.46 6.48
CA LEU A 56 5.66 1.38 5.55
C LEU A 56 5.34 2.71 6.24
N ILE A 57 4.82 2.67 7.47
CA ILE A 57 4.56 3.86 8.30
C ILE A 57 5.86 4.61 8.60
N ASP A 58 6.93 3.90 9.00
CA ASP A 58 8.23 4.50 9.34
C ASP A 58 8.91 5.14 8.12
N SER A 59 8.61 4.64 6.91
CA SER A 59 9.12 5.23 5.65
C SER A 59 8.41 6.54 5.27
N MET A 60 7.24 6.84 5.85
CA MET A 60 6.41 7.97 5.44
C MET A 60 7.07 9.33 5.59
N PRO A 61 7.77 9.67 6.70
CA PRO A 61 8.45 10.96 6.82
C PRO A 61 9.48 11.17 5.71
N GLN A 62 10.23 10.12 5.36
CA GLN A 62 11.23 10.17 4.30
C GLN A 62 10.58 10.34 2.92
N ARG A 63 9.46 9.67 2.66
CA ARG A 63 8.72 9.79 1.39
C ARG A 63 8.03 11.15 1.26
N CYS A 64 7.48 11.70 2.35
CA CYS A 64 6.96 13.06 2.39
C CYS A 64 8.06 14.09 2.10
N SER A 65 9.26 13.89 2.68
CA SER A 65 10.42 14.72 2.38
C SER A 65 10.84 14.63 0.92
N THR A 66 10.81 13.43 0.32
CA THR A 66 11.07 13.25 -1.11
C THR A 66 10.02 14.00 -1.95
N LEU A 67 8.72 13.83 -1.68
CA LEU A 67 7.64 14.52 -2.42
C LEU A 67 7.75 16.05 -2.33
N LEU A 68 8.09 16.58 -1.15
CA LEU A 68 8.35 18.01 -0.95
C LEU A 68 9.57 18.49 -1.75
N ALA A 69 10.63 17.67 -1.80
CA ALA A 69 11.84 17.97 -2.59
C ALA A 69 11.57 17.95 -4.11
N VAL A 70 10.62 17.14 -4.59
CA VAL A 70 10.23 17.12 -6.02
C VAL A 70 9.22 18.21 -6.39
N ARG A 71 8.80 19.08 -5.46
CA ARG A 71 7.83 20.18 -5.69
C ARG A 71 6.56 19.73 -6.45
N GLY A 72 6.04 18.54 -6.16
CA GLY A 72 4.79 18.04 -6.77
C GLY A 72 4.94 17.40 -8.16
N ASN A 73 6.16 17.20 -8.67
CA ASN A 73 6.35 16.39 -9.87
C ASN A 73 6.40 14.89 -9.54
N HIS A 74 5.79 14.08 -10.42
CA HIS A 74 5.62 12.64 -10.29
C HIS A 74 6.91 11.92 -9.89
N THR A 75 6.84 11.12 -8.82
CA THR A 75 7.84 10.11 -8.53
C THR A 75 7.46 8.81 -9.25
N PRO A 76 8.38 8.12 -9.94
CA PRO A 76 8.11 6.80 -10.47
C PRO A 76 8.11 5.81 -9.30
N TYR A 77 6.93 5.30 -8.96
CA TYR A 77 6.75 4.13 -8.10
C TYR A 77 6.29 2.95 -8.94
#